data_AF-A0A359LI60-F1
#
_entry.id   AF-A0A359LI60-F1
#
_cell.length_a   1.000
_cell.length_b   1.000
_cell.length_c   1.000
_cell.angle_alpha   90.00
_cell.angle_beta   90.00
_cell.angle_gamma   90.00
#
_symmetry.space_group_name_H-M   'P 1'
#
loop_
_entity.id
_entity.type
_entity.pdbx_description
1 polymer ?
#
loop_
_entity_poly.entity_id
_entity_poly.type
_entity_poly.pdbx_seq_one_letter_code
_entity_poly.pdbx_strand_id
1 'polypeptide(L)'
;MKKKYLKMFLILSLIICGLLSVLSFATGQEKATWETVSQEASDYLEMAINKMEEAINTYQGINYPNKELWVQAIEYGEKAVEADPNFIEAHYYLAQIYQYTNWYYREAREWERYIELIQKKKVISPEAQKKLAFAYYRLGYAAYQREDYDDCILYLQKAVEIDPKMIEAQYWLGRVFYEIGRLNDSLSSWQKVLEVDPYYPRARYFYTKVENSIKYGKEAYSHYEAGYNFYEQKLYEKALYEYRQAVRYNPNFSSAYYWLGRIYYERGNYQEAVNNWMEVLSLEPDNKKAEYWLKQAEKQLK
;
A
#
# COMPACT_ATOMS: atom_id res chain seq x y z
N MET A 1 36.37 11.60 -2.07
CA MET A 1 37.14 10.35 -2.29
C MET A 1 37.68 9.83 -0.95
N LYS A 2 37.55 8.52 -0.72
CA LYS A 2 38.19 7.71 0.34
C LYS A 2 37.85 8.03 1.81
N LYS A 3 36.74 7.46 2.32
CA LYS A 3 36.63 6.87 3.69
C LYS A 3 35.29 6.22 4.07
N LYS A 4 34.23 6.30 3.24
CA LYS A 4 32.94 5.61 3.52
C LYS A 4 32.73 4.26 2.81
N TYR A 5 33.64 3.87 1.92
CA TYR A 5 33.56 2.62 1.14
C TYR A 5 34.39 1.45 1.71
N LEU A 6 34.96 1.60 2.91
CA LEU A 6 35.86 0.59 3.51
C LEU A 6 35.14 -0.35 4.51
N LYS A 7 33.85 -0.14 4.80
CA LYS A 7 33.07 -1.01 5.70
C LYS A 7 32.13 -1.99 4.98
N MET A 8 32.01 -1.90 3.67
CA MET A 8 31.15 -2.80 2.87
C MET A 8 31.92 -3.97 2.24
N PHE A 9 33.23 -4.04 2.43
CA PHE A 9 34.11 -5.10 1.91
C PHE A 9 34.53 -6.15 2.94
N LEU A 10 33.92 -6.14 4.14
CA LEU A 10 34.25 -7.06 5.24
C LEU A 10 33.09 -7.99 5.65
N ILE A 11 31.99 -8.00 4.89
CA ILE A 11 30.87 -8.93 5.08
C ILE A 11 30.76 -9.92 3.90
N LEU A 12 31.46 -9.68 2.79
CA LEU A 12 31.55 -10.63 1.66
C LEU A 12 32.70 -11.64 1.74
N SER A 13 33.46 -11.69 2.84
CA SER A 13 34.51 -12.70 3.05
C SER A 13 34.19 -13.74 4.13
N LEU A 14 32.92 -13.86 4.54
CA LEU A 14 32.46 -14.86 5.52
C LEU A 14 31.49 -15.92 4.95
N ILE A 15 31.33 -15.99 3.62
CA ILE A 15 30.51 -17.02 2.97
C ILE A 15 31.38 -18.06 2.21
N ILE A 16 32.71 -17.89 2.15
CA ILE A 16 33.64 -18.84 1.48
C ILE A 16 34.71 -19.39 2.45
N CYS A 17 34.32 -19.74 3.68
CA CYS A 17 35.14 -20.58 4.58
C CYS A 17 34.23 -21.31 5.57
N GLY A 18 33.42 -22.23 5.06
CA GLY A 18 32.56 -23.11 5.86
C GLY A 18 32.46 -24.54 5.31
N LEU A 19 33.34 -24.91 4.37
CA LEU A 19 33.49 -26.29 3.89
C LEU A 19 34.91 -26.76 4.26
N LEU A 20 34.95 -27.89 4.96
CA LEU A 20 36.11 -28.69 5.38
C LEU A 20 36.83 -28.26 6.67
N SER A 21 36.28 -28.70 7.81
CA SER A 21 36.94 -29.68 8.70
C SER A 21 36.27 -29.71 10.08
N VAL A 22 35.59 -30.81 10.42
CA VAL A 22 35.82 -31.58 11.66
C VAL A 22 35.24 -32.99 11.43
N LEU A 23 36.11 -33.98 11.39
CA LEU A 23 35.75 -35.39 11.51
C LEU A 23 35.71 -35.76 13.00
N SER A 24 34.57 -36.35 13.41
CA SER A 24 34.38 -37.34 14.47
C SER A 24 34.75 -36.97 15.92
N PHE A 25 33.74 -36.89 16.80
CA PHE A 25 33.54 -37.91 17.85
C PHE A 25 32.07 -37.91 18.34
N ALA A 26 31.61 -39.10 18.71
CA ALA A 26 30.22 -39.51 18.92
C ALA A 26 29.50 -38.83 20.09
N THR A 27 28.22 -38.53 19.91
CA THR A 27 27.07 -39.08 20.68
C THR A 27 25.78 -38.57 20.05
N GLY A 28 24.73 -39.40 20.07
CA GLY A 28 23.52 -39.23 19.26
C GLY A 28 22.86 -37.84 19.39
N GLN A 29 22.87 -37.11 18.28
CA GLN A 29 21.94 -36.03 17.99
C GLN A 29 21.60 -36.12 16.50
N GLU A 30 20.32 -35.89 16.19
CA GLU A 30 19.75 -35.91 14.86
C GLU A 30 20.68 -35.24 13.85
N LYS A 31 21.08 -35.98 12.81
CA LYS A 31 21.69 -35.41 11.61
C LYS A 31 20.67 -34.45 11.02
N ALA A 32 20.80 -33.16 11.32
CA ALA A 32 20.19 -32.12 10.53
C ALA A 32 20.65 -32.33 9.08
N THR A 33 19.73 -32.78 8.23
CA THR A 33 19.93 -32.89 6.80
C THR A 33 20.01 -31.47 6.26
N TRP A 34 21.21 -30.89 6.24
CA TRP A 34 21.48 -29.71 5.43
C TRP A 34 21.27 -30.14 3.98
N GLU A 35 20.14 -29.76 3.38
CA GLU A 35 19.91 -29.94 1.95
C GLU A 35 21.01 -29.19 1.20
N THR A 36 21.80 -29.92 0.42
CA THR A 36 22.81 -29.35 -0.47
C THR A 36 22.09 -28.62 -1.59
N VAL A 37 22.10 -27.29 -1.53
CA VAL A 37 21.64 -26.42 -2.62
C VAL A 37 22.47 -26.72 -3.87
N SER A 38 21.83 -26.74 -5.04
CA SER A 38 22.55 -26.90 -6.31
C SER A 38 23.57 -25.76 -6.50
N GLN A 39 24.83 -26.10 -6.76
CA GLN A 39 25.86 -25.10 -7.08
C GLN A 39 25.48 -24.30 -8.32
N GLU A 40 24.95 -24.99 -9.34
CA GLU A 40 24.47 -24.35 -10.57
C GLU A 40 23.33 -23.35 -10.29
N ALA A 41 22.37 -23.72 -9.43
CA ALA A 41 21.30 -22.81 -9.03
C ALA A 41 21.83 -21.59 -8.26
N SER A 42 22.86 -21.80 -7.42
CA SER A 42 23.52 -20.73 -6.66
C SER A 42 24.25 -19.75 -7.59
N ASP A 43 24.97 -20.26 -8.59
CA ASP A 43 25.69 -19.45 -9.57
C ASP A 43 24.71 -18.61 -10.41
N TYR A 44 23.60 -19.21 -10.87
CA TYR A 44 22.55 -18.47 -11.59
C TYR A 44 21.88 -17.40 -10.72
N LEU A 45 21.60 -17.71 -9.45
CA LEU A 45 21.02 -16.72 -8.54
C LEU A 45 21.94 -15.52 -8.35
N GLU A 46 23.25 -15.75 -8.18
CA GLU A 46 24.22 -14.66 -8.07
C GLU A 46 24.22 -13.77 -9.33
N MET A 47 24.19 -14.37 -10.52
CA MET A 47 24.07 -13.61 -11.78
C MET A 47 22.76 -12.81 -11.85
N ALA A 48 21.64 -13.40 -11.42
CA ALA A 48 20.33 -12.73 -11.40
C ALA A 48 20.34 -11.49 -10.50
N ILE A 49 20.87 -11.62 -9.28
CA ILE A 49 20.97 -10.53 -8.31
C ILE A 49 21.87 -9.42 -8.85
N ASN A 50 23.04 -9.77 -9.37
CA ASN A 50 23.97 -8.80 -9.95
C ASN A 50 23.30 -7.99 -11.08
N LYS A 51 22.54 -8.65 -11.95
CA LYS A 51 21.82 -7.97 -13.05
C LYS A 51 20.64 -7.13 -12.57
N MET A 52 19.92 -7.59 -11.55
CA MET A 52 18.88 -6.80 -10.89
C MET A 52 19.47 -5.52 -10.28
N GLU A 53 20.56 -5.61 -9.53
CA GLU A 53 21.22 -4.45 -8.93
C GLU A 53 21.77 -3.48 -9.98
N GLU A 54 22.38 -4.02 -11.05
CA GLU A 54 22.82 -3.23 -12.20
C GLU A 54 21.64 -2.49 -12.84
N ALA A 55 20.51 -3.16 -13.03
CA ALA A 55 19.29 -2.57 -13.59
C ALA A 55 18.73 -1.45 -12.70
N ILE A 56 18.64 -1.66 -11.39
CA ILE A 56 18.16 -0.66 -10.42
C ILE A 56 19.02 0.60 -10.48
N ASN A 57 20.35 0.43 -10.48
CA ASN A 57 21.29 1.54 -10.52
C ASN A 57 21.28 2.28 -11.85
N THR A 58 21.13 1.55 -12.96
CA THR A 58 21.21 2.10 -14.32
C THR A 58 19.92 2.79 -14.73
N TYR A 59 18.76 2.21 -14.41
CA TYR A 59 17.47 2.68 -14.91
C TYR A 59 16.75 3.63 -13.97
N GLN A 60 17.23 3.81 -12.73
CA GLN A 60 16.76 4.83 -11.79
C GLN A 60 15.22 4.91 -11.65
N GLY A 61 14.55 3.75 -11.73
CA GLY A 61 13.09 3.63 -11.64
C GLY A 61 12.37 3.29 -12.94
N ILE A 62 13.05 3.26 -14.09
CA ILE A 62 12.48 2.82 -15.38
C ILE A 62 12.57 1.29 -15.49
N ASN A 63 11.65 0.59 -14.83
CA ASN A 63 11.74 -0.87 -14.66
C ASN A 63 10.73 -1.61 -15.55
N TYR A 64 10.98 -1.58 -16.86
CA TYR A 64 10.21 -2.39 -17.81
C TYR A 64 10.85 -3.77 -18.01
N PRO A 65 10.06 -4.85 -18.10
CA PRO A 65 10.57 -6.22 -18.28
C PRO A 65 11.38 -6.42 -19.55
N ASN A 66 11.15 -5.63 -20.59
CA ASN A 66 11.82 -5.73 -21.88
C ASN A 66 13.18 -4.98 -21.94
N LYS A 67 13.59 -4.32 -20.86
CA LYS A 67 14.91 -3.71 -20.77
C LYS A 67 15.96 -4.80 -20.61
N GLU A 68 17.07 -4.64 -21.31
CA GLU A 68 18.12 -5.65 -21.41
C GLU A 68 18.58 -6.22 -20.06
N LEU A 69 18.88 -5.37 -19.06
CA LEU A 69 19.33 -5.85 -17.76
C LEU A 69 18.22 -6.59 -16.98
N TRP A 70 16.97 -6.17 -17.14
CA TRP A 70 15.81 -6.86 -16.54
C TRP A 70 15.55 -8.20 -17.22
N VAL A 71 15.68 -8.29 -18.54
CA VAL A 71 15.60 -9.56 -19.28
C VAL A 71 16.67 -10.53 -18.77
N GLN A 72 17.93 -10.09 -18.64
CA GLN A 72 19.02 -10.92 -18.12
C GLN A 72 18.77 -11.36 -16.68
N ALA A 73 18.31 -10.46 -15.81
CA ALA A 73 17.99 -10.79 -14.41
C ALA A 73 16.87 -11.85 -14.32
N ILE A 74 15.81 -11.69 -15.11
CA ILE A 74 14.71 -12.66 -15.19
C ILE A 74 15.22 -14.01 -15.68
N GLU A 75 15.98 -14.05 -16.77
CA GLU A 75 16.49 -15.28 -17.35
C GLU A 75 17.36 -16.07 -16.36
N TYR A 76 18.28 -15.38 -15.67
CA TYR A 76 19.11 -16.03 -14.65
C TYR A 76 18.29 -16.48 -13.44
N GLY A 77 17.30 -15.71 -12.99
CA GLY A 77 16.43 -16.11 -11.88
C GLY A 77 15.56 -17.32 -12.22
N GLU A 78 15.01 -17.37 -13.43
CA GLU A 78 14.26 -18.54 -13.94
C GLU A 78 15.15 -19.78 -14.01
N LYS A 79 16.38 -19.66 -14.54
CA LYS A 79 17.38 -20.74 -14.55
C LYS A 79 17.75 -21.23 -13.15
N ALA A 80 17.86 -20.34 -12.17
CA ALA A 80 18.15 -20.72 -10.78
C ALA A 80 17.04 -21.60 -10.20
N VAL A 81 15.77 -21.23 -10.42
CA VAL A 81 14.61 -22.01 -9.97
C VAL A 81 14.47 -23.32 -10.75
N GLU A 82 14.78 -23.34 -12.05
CA GLU A 82 14.76 -24.57 -12.85
C GLU A 82 15.83 -25.56 -12.39
N ALA A 83 17.03 -25.08 -12.04
CA ALA A 83 18.13 -25.92 -11.55
C ALA A 83 17.89 -26.47 -10.13
N ASP A 84 17.18 -25.73 -9.27
CA ASP A 84 16.72 -26.22 -7.96
C ASP A 84 15.36 -25.61 -7.57
N PRO A 85 14.25 -26.32 -7.84
CA PRO A 85 12.88 -25.85 -7.52
C PRO A 85 12.54 -25.77 -6.02
N ASN A 86 13.45 -26.17 -5.13
CA ASN A 86 13.28 -26.04 -3.68
C ASN A 86 14.25 -25.01 -3.08
N PHE A 87 14.94 -24.24 -3.93
CA PHE A 87 15.84 -23.16 -3.51
C PHE A 87 15.04 -21.93 -3.09
N ILE A 88 14.87 -21.76 -1.77
CA ILE A 88 14.04 -20.71 -1.17
C ILE A 88 14.47 -19.32 -1.63
N GLU A 89 15.76 -19.03 -1.62
CA GLU A 89 16.31 -17.73 -1.97
C GLU A 89 16.09 -17.40 -3.45
N ALA A 90 16.14 -18.38 -4.36
CA ALA A 90 15.89 -18.15 -5.78
C ALA A 90 14.45 -17.67 -6.03
N HIS A 91 13.46 -18.30 -5.39
CA HIS A 91 12.07 -17.86 -5.47
C HIS A 91 11.89 -16.45 -4.90
N TYR A 92 12.53 -16.14 -3.77
CA TYR A 92 12.47 -14.81 -3.17
C TYR A 92 12.97 -13.73 -4.13
N TYR A 93 14.16 -13.90 -4.72
CA TYR A 93 14.75 -12.91 -5.60
C TYR A 93 14.07 -12.84 -6.97
N LEU A 94 13.62 -13.97 -7.52
CA LEU A 94 12.84 -13.96 -8.76
C LEU A 94 11.52 -13.21 -8.59
N ALA A 95 10.85 -13.37 -7.44
CA ALA A 95 9.66 -12.59 -7.10
C ALA A 95 9.97 -11.08 -7.03
N GLN A 96 11.11 -10.69 -6.44
CA GLN A 96 11.54 -9.28 -6.43
C GLN A 96 11.83 -8.73 -7.84
N ILE A 97 12.44 -9.54 -8.71
CA ILE A 97 12.69 -9.14 -10.10
C ILE A 97 11.36 -8.92 -10.84
N TYR A 98 10.39 -9.82 -10.68
CA TYR A 98 9.05 -9.64 -11.26
C TYR A 98 8.30 -8.45 -10.65
N GLN A 99 8.50 -8.15 -9.37
CA GLN A 99 7.98 -6.94 -8.73
C GLN A 99 8.50 -5.69 -9.43
N TYR A 100 9.83 -5.57 -9.58
CA TYR A 100 10.42 -4.38 -10.20
C TYR A 100 9.89 -4.18 -11.60
N THR A 101 9.63 -5.28 -12.31
CA THR A 101 9.15 -5.27 -13.70
C THR A 101 7.61 -5.28 -13.84
N ASN A 102 6.86 -5.19 -12.75
CA ASN A 102 5.39 -5.19 -12.71
C ASN A 102 4.74 -6.45 -13.33
N TRP A 103 5.38 -7.60 -13.21
CA TRP A 103 4.84 -8.89 -13.67
C TRP A 103 4.02 -9.58 -12.58
N TYR A 104 2.89 -8.96 -12.19
CA TYR A 104 2.09 -9.33 -11.02
C TYR A 104 1.72 -10.82 -10.92
N TYR A 105 1.37 -11.47 -12.04
CA TYR A 105 1.00 -12.89 -12.02
C TYR A 105 2.20 -13.79 -11.72
N ARG A 106 3.35 -13.54 -12.38
CA ARG A 106 4.56 -14.32 -12.13
C ARG A 106 5.12 -14.04 -10.73
N GLU A 107 5.05 -12.78 -10.33
CA GLU A 107 5.41 -12.33 -8.99
C GLU A 107 4.65 -13.09 -7.90
N ALA A 108 3.32 -13.16 -8.01
CA ALA A 108 2.48 -13.87 -7.04
C ALA A 108 2.83 -15.36 -6.96
N ARG A 109 3.03 -16.02 -8.09
CA ARG A 109 3.44 -17.43 -8.15
C ARG A 109 4.74 -17.68 -7.37
N GLU A 110 5.74 -16.83 -7.54
CA GLU A 110 7.02 -17.00 -6.84
C GLU A 110 6.90 -16.71 -5.34
N TRP A 111 6.06 -15.75 -4.92
CA TRP A 111 5.78 -15.53 -3.50
C TRP A 111 5.04 -16.69 -2.85
N GLU A 112 4.03 -17.26 -3.52
CA GLU A 112 3.32 -18.46 -3.04
C GLU A 112 4.30 -19.62 -2.84
N ARG A 113 5.19 -19.83 -3.81
CA ARG A 113 6.20 -20.88 -3.74
C ARG A 113 7.23 -20.64 -2.64
N TYR A 114 7.69 -19.40 -2.47
CA TYR A 114 8.56 -19.00 -1.36
C TYR A 114 7.91 -19.32 0.00
N ILE A 115 6.65 -18.93 0.19
CA ILE A 115 5.89 -19.17 1.42
C ILE A 115 5.73 -20.67 1.68
N GLU A 116 5.35 -21.45 0.66
CA GLU A 116 5.20 -22.90 0.76
C GLU A 116 6.50 -23.56 1.27
N LEU A 117 7.64 -23.19 0.68
CA LEU A 117 8.94 -23.76 1.05
C LEU A 117 9.37 -23.36 2.46
N ILE A 118 9.20 -22.09 2.85
CA ILE A 118 9.50 -21.61 4.21
C ILE A 118 8.69 -22.37 5.26
N GLN A 119 7.39 -22.58 5.01
CA GLN A 119 6.51 -23.31 5.91
C GLN A 119 6.86 -24.80 5.96
N LYS A 120 7.03 -25.43 4.80
CA LYS A 120 7.36 -26.85 4.69
C LYS A 120 8.68 -27.19 5.37
N LYS A 121 9.71 -26.36 5.19
CA LYS A 121 11.04 -26.54 5.81
C LYS A 121 11.13 -25.96 7.22
N LYS A 122 10.05 -25.36 7.75
CA LYS A 122 9.97 -24.76 9.10
C LYS A 122 11.13 -23.80 9.37
N VAL A 123 11.42 -22.92 8.42
CA VAL A 123 12.49 -21.91 8.54
C VAL A 123 12.03 -20.82 9.51
N ILE A 124 12.71 -20.67 10.66
CA ILE A 124 12.27 -19.81 11.77
C ILE A 124 13.24 -18.67 12.12
N SER A 125 14.15 -18.28 11.23
CA SER A 125 15.06 -17.16 11.52
C SER A 125 14.31 -15.81 11.52
N PRO A 126 14.75 -14.81 12.31
CA PRO A 126 14.14 -13.48 12.29
C PRO A 126 14.14 -12.84 10.90
N GLU A 127 15.18 -13.11 10.11
CA GLU A 127 15.26 -12.63 8.73
C GLU A 127 14.24 -13.33 7.82
N ALA A 128 14.07 -14.65 7.96
CA ALA A 128 13.05 -15.39 7.24
C ALA A 128 11.64 -14.91 7.61
N GLN A 129 11.37 -14.59 8.88
CA GLN A 129 10.08 -14.03 9.30
C GLN A 129 9.80 -12.67 8.67
N LYS A 130 10.79 -11.78 8.60
CA LYS A 130 10.64 -10.48 7.91
C LYS A 130 10.34 -10.66 6.42
N LYS A 131 11.10 -11.53 5.74
CA LYS A 131 10.88 -11.86 4.33
C LYS A 131 9.52 -12.54 4.11
N LEU A 132 9.05 -13.35 5.05
CA LEU A 132 7.73 -13.99 5.02
C LEU A 132 6.61 -12.97 5.16
N ALA A 133 6.69 -12.03 6.11
CA ALA A 133 5.75 -10.92 6.24
C ALA A 133 5.71 -10.08 4.95
N PHE A 134 6.89 -9.79 4.38
CA PHE A 134 7.01 -9.10 3.11
C PHE A 134 6.33 -9.86 1.97
N ALA A 135 6.57 -11.16 1.81
CA ALA A 135 5.94 -11.98 0.78
C ALA A 135 4.40 -11.96 0.88
N TYR A 136 3.85 -12.09 2.09
CA TYR A 136 2.41 -11.96 2.33
C TYR A 136 1.88 -10.58 1.96
N TYR A 137 2.58 -9.51 2.34
CA TYR A 137 2.22 -8.16 1.93
C TYR A 137 2.14 -8.04 0.40
N ARG A 138 3.14 -8.58 -0.32
CA ARG A 138 3.19 -8.49 -1.78
C ARG A 138 2.07 -9.28 -2.45
N LEU A 139 1.73 -10.46 -1.94
CA LEU A 139 0.53 -11.20 -2.39
C LEU A 139 -0.76 -10.42 -2.13
N GLY A 140 -0.89 -9.82 -0.95
CA GLY A 140 -2.04 -8.97 -0.62
C GLY A 140 -2.18 -7.77 -1.56
N TYR A 141 -1.06 -7.09 -1.87
CA TYR A 141 -1.06 -6.01 -2.85
C TYR A 141 -1.41 -6.50 -4.26
N ALA A 142 -0.86 -7.64 -4.71
CA ALA A 142 -1.20 -8.21 -6.00
C ALA A 142 -2.68 -8.61 -6.10
N ALA A 143 -3.27 -9.12 -5.01
CA ALA A 143 -4.71 -9.39 -4.92
C ALA A 143 -5.55 -8.10 -4.96
N TYR A 144 -5.11 -7.04 -4.27
CA TYR A 144 -5.76 -5.72 -4.37
C TYR A 144 -5.82 -5.19 -5.81
N GLN A 145 -4.74 -5.33 -6.59
CA GLN A 145 -4.71 -4.91 -8.00
C GLN A 145 -5.65 -5.73 -8.90
N ARG A 146 -6.00 -6.95 -8.47
CA ARG A 146 -6.98 -7.82 -9.15
C ARG A 146 -8.41 -7.62 -8.64
N GLU A 147 -8.63 -6.67 -7.74
CA GLU A 147 -9.90 -6.46 -7.02
C GLU A 147 -10.37 -7.68 -6.23
N ASP A 148 -9.43 -8.58 -5.92
CA ASP A 148 -9.66 -9.78 -5.12
C ASP A 148 -9.50 -9.44 -3.64
N TYR A 149 -10.55 -8.80 -3.09
CA TYR A 149 -10.50 -8.20 -1.76
C TYR A 149 -10.43 -9.22 -0.62
N ASP A 150 -10.95 -10.43 -0.82
CA ASP A 150 -10.91 -11.49 0.19
C ASP A 150 -9.47 -11.99 0.39
N ASP A 151 -8.80 -12.36 -0.70
CA ASP A 151 -7.38 -12.78 -0.65
C ASP A 151 -6.47 -11.62 -0.22
N CYS A 152 -6.77 -10.40 -0.67
CA CYS A 152 -6.06 -9.20 -0.23
C CYS A 152 -6.07 -9.08 1.30
N ILE A 153 -7.25 -9.12 1.92
CA ILE A 153 -7.38 -9.02 3.38
C ILE A 153 -6.67 -10.18 4.07
N LEU A 154 -6.87 -11.42 3.58
CA LEU A 154 -6.25 -12.61 4.14
C LEU A 154 -4.72 -12.51 4.18
N TYR A 155 -4.09 -12.15 3.05
CA TYR A 155 -2.64 -12.05 2.97
C TYR A 155 -2.09 -10.88 3.77
N LEU A 156 -2.73 -9.71 3.72
CA LEU A 156 -2.27 -8.56 4.51
C LEU A 156 -2.43 -8.80 6.03
N GLN A 157 -3.46 -9.53 6.45
CA GLN A 157 -3.61 -9.96 7.85
C GLN A 157 -2.46 -10.87 8.29
N LYS A 158 -2.10 -11.88 7.48
CA LYS A 158 -0.92 -12.73 7.74
C LYS A 158 0.37 -11.92 7.82
N ALA A 159 0.53 -10.90 6.97
CA ALA A 159 1.70 -10.03 7.03
C ALA A 159 1.81 -9.30 8.37
N VAL A 160 0.71 -8.71 8.86
CA VAL A 160 0.71 -7.96 10.13
C VAL A 160 0.67 -8.85 11.37
N GLU A 161 0.27 -10.12 11.25
CA GLU A 161 0.43 -11.12 12.31
C GLU A 161 1.91 -11.43 12.56
N ILE A 162 2.72 -11.47 11.49
CA ILE A 162 4.16 -11.76 11.57
C ILE A 162 4.95 -10.49 11.92
N ASP A 163 4.64 -9.37 11.27
CA ASP A 163 5.21 -8.06 11.57
C ASP A 163 4.09 -7.03 11.88
N PRO A 164 3.70 -6.89 13.15
CA PRO A 164 2.66 -5.93 13.57
C PRO A 164 2.97 -4.47 13.25
N LYS A 165 4.24 -4.11 12.99
CA LYS A 165 4.66 -2.74 12.69
C LYS A 165 4.85 -2.48 11.19
N MET A 166 4.51 -3.45 10.33
CA MET A 166 4.60 -3.30 8.89
C MET A 166 3.59 -2.26 8.37
N ILE A 167 4.08 -1.05 8.13
CA ILE A 167 3.25 0.10 7.72
C ILE A 167 2.56 -0.17 6.39
N GLU A 168 3.26 -0.78 5.43
CA GLU A 168 2.73 -1.05 4.09
C GLU A 168 1.51 -1.96 4.16
N ALA A 169 1.55 -3.01 4.99
CA ALA A 169 0.43 -3.93 5.13
C ALA A 169 -0.77 -3.26 5.82
N GLN A 170 -0.54 -2.47 6.89
CA GLN A 170 -1.61 -1.70 7.53
C GLN A 170 -2.21 -0.65 6.59
N TYR A 171 -1.39 0.00 5.77
CA TYR A 171 -1.84 0.96 4.76
C TYR A 171 -2.82 0.31 3.78
N TRP A 172 -2.46 -0.85 3.23
CA TRP A 172 -3.33 -1.55 2.27
C TRP A 172 -4.56 -2.16 2.93
N LEU A 173 -4.48 -2.62 4.19
CA LEU A 173 -5.65 -3.03 4.98
C LEU A 173 -6.62 -1.85 5.13
N GLY A 174 -6.10 -0.67 5.52
CA GLY A 174 -6.89 0.56 5.62
C GLY A 174 -7.60 0.89 4.32
N ARG A 175 -6.91 0.76 3.18
CA ARG A 175 -7.48 0.98 1.85
C ARG A 175 -8.57 -0.04 1.52
N VAL A 176 -8.28 -1.34 1.56
CA VAL A 176 -9.24 -2.37 1.15
C VAL A 176 -10.48 -2.40 2.04
N PHE A 177 -10.33 -2.21 3.36
CA PHE A 177 -11.46 -2.11 4.27
C PHE A 177 -12.35 -0.91 3.97
N TYR A 178 -11.78 0.22 3.55
CA TYR A 178 -12.56 1.37 3.10
C TYR A 178 -13.38 1.03 1.85
N GLU A 179 -12.76 0.39 0.85
CA GLU A 179 -13.42 0.00 -0.41
C GLU A 179 -14.63 -0.89 -0.16
N ILE A 180 -14.49 -1.93 0.66
CA ILE A 180 -15.58 -2.87 0.99
C ILE A 180 -16.56 -2.35 2.06
N GLY A 181 -16.40 -1.11 2.53
CA GLY A 181 -17.33 -0.47 3.47
C GLY A 181 -17.13 -0.86 4.95
N ARG A 182 -16.08 -1.60 5.28
CA ARG A 182 -15.67 -1.90 6.66
C ARG A 182 -14.95 -0.71 7.30
N LEU A 183 -15.67 0.39 7.51
CA LEU A 183 -15.08 1.69 7.88
C LEU A 183 -14.34 1.67 9.23
N ASN A 184 -14.85 0.94 10.24
CA ASN A 184 -14.19 0.86 11.54
C ASN A 184 -12.85 0.09 11.48
N ASP A 185 -12.80 -0.99 10.69
CA ASP A 185 -11.55 -1.74 10.46
C ASP A 185 -10.56 -0.89 9.68
N SER A 186 -11.04 -0.15 8.67
CA SER A 186 -10.23 0.82 7.95
C SER A 186 -9.63 1.87 8.88
N LEU A 187 -10.45 2.46 9.77
CA LEU A 187 -10.01 3.45 10.73
C LEU A 187 -8.92 2.89 11.66
N SER A 188 -9.11 1.68 12.17
CA SER A 188 -8.12 1.00 13.02
C SER A 188 -6.78 0.77 12.29
N SER A 189 -6.82 0.36 11.03
CA SER A 189 -5.60 0.22 10.21
C SER A 189 -4.89 1.56 10.00
N TRP A 190 -5.63 2.64 9.74
CA TRP A 190 -5.03 3.98 9.62
C TRP A 190 -4.43 4.50 10.94
N GLN A 191 -5.05 4.17 12.09
CA GLN A 191 -4.48 4.48 13.41
C GLN A 191 -3.13 3.79 13.58
N LYS A 192 -3.05 2.49 13.27
CA LYS A 192 -1.79 1.73 13.35
C LYS A 192 -0.69 2.32 12.47
N VAL A 193 -1.02 2.77 11.25
CA VAL A 193 -0.05 3.48 10.39
C VAL A 193 0.49 4.73 11.10
N LEU A 194 -0.40 5.56 11.64
CA LEU A 194 -0.05 6.83 12.30
C LEU A 194 0.62 6.64 13.68
N GLU A 195 0.42 5.51 14.35
CA GLU A 195 1.12 5.13 15.58
C GLU A 195 2.59 4.81 15.31
N VAL A 196 2.89 4.14 14.19
CA VAL A 196 4.26 3.80 13.80
C VAL A 196 4.97 5.01 13.18
N ASP A 197 4.31 5.71 12.26
CA ASP A 197 4.81 6.94 11.63
C ASP A 197 3.70 7.99 11.49
N PRO A 198 3.67 9.00 12.39
CA PRO A 198 2.69 10.09 12.34
C PRO A 198 2.74 10.95 11.08
N TYR A 199 3.85 10.90 10.33
CA TYR A 199 4.09 11.68 9.11
C TYR A 199 4.03 10.84 7.84
N TYR A 200 3.56 9.57 7.93
CA TYR A 200 3.48 8.70 6.78
C TYR A 200 2.63 9.34 5.66
N PRO A 201 3.12 9.38 4.41
CA PRO A 201 2.47 10.10 3.33
C PRO A 201 0.99 9.73 3.17
N ARG A 202 0.12 10.75 3.20
CA ARG A 202 -1.33 10.64 3.02
C ARG A 202 -2.09 9.84 4.09
N ALA A 203 -1.43 9.24 5.09
CA ALA A 203 -2.11 8.45 6.12
C ALA A 203 -3.14 9.29 6.89
N ARG A 204 -2.77 10.51 7.29
CA ARG A 204 -3.69 11.44 7.98
C ARG A 204 -4.87 11.86 7.11
N TYR A 205 -4.66 12.02 5.80
CA TYR A 205 -5.74 12.30 4.86
C TYR A 205 -6.74 11.14 4.83
N PHE A 206 -6.28 9.90 4.67
CA PHE A 206 -7.17 8.74 4.65
C PHE A 206 -7.86 8.51 6.00
N TYR A 207 -7.15 8.68 7.11
CA TYR A 207 -7.72 8.62 8.46
C TYR A 207 -8.91 9.59 8.60
N THR A 208 -8.71 10.88 8.29
CA THR A 208 -9.78 11.89 8.35
C THR A 208 -10.92 11.61 7.35
N LYS A 209 -10.61 11.10 6.16
CA LYS A 209 -11.61 10.67 5.20
C LYS A 209 -12.50 9.56 5.77
N VAL A 210 -11.92 8.58 6.44
CA VAL A 210 -12.67 7.48 7.07
C VAL A 210 -13.49 7.99 8.25
N GLU A 211 -12.93 8.84 9.11
CA GLU A 211 -13.69 9.48 10.21
C GLU A 211 -14.91 10.24 9.71
N ASN A 212 -14.75 11.04 8.67
CA ASN A 212 -15.86 11.77 8.07
C ASN A 212 -16.87 10.83 7.38
N SER A 213 -16.40 9.75 6.77
CA SER A 213 -17.29 8.73 6.18
C SER A 213 -18.10 8.00 7.24
N ILE A 214 -17.53 7.74 8.42
CA ILE A 214 -18.27 7.19 9.57
C ILE A 214 -19.27 8.22 10.09
N LYS A 215 -18.86 9.48 10.23
CA LYS A 215 -19.69 10.55 10.78
C LYS A 215 -20.88 10.91 9.88
N TYR A 216 -20.65 11.03 8.58
CA TYR A 216 -21.64 11.56 7.64
C TYR A 216 -22.24 10.50 6.70
N GLY A 217 -21.71 9.27 6.70
CA GLY A 217 -22.02 8.25 5.71
C GLY A 217 -21.03 8.29 4.55
N LYS A 218 -20.56 7.11 4.11
CA LYS A 218 -19.54 6.96 3.06
C LYS A 218 -19.98 7.60 1.75
N GLU A 219 -21.23 7.37 1.34
CA GLU A 219 -21.81 7.90 0.10
C GLU A 219 -21.92 9.42 0.16
N ALA A 220 -22.47 9.96 1.25
CA ALA A 220 -22.61 11.40 1.44
C ALA A 220 -21.25 12.11 1.43
N TYR A 221 -20.26 11.55 2.15
CA TYR A 221 -18.92 12.13 2.19
C TYR A 221 -18.18 12.02 0.86
N SER A 222 -18.34 10.90 0.13
CA SER A 222 -17.76 10.72 -1.20
C SER A 222 -18.29 11.77 -2.18
N HIS A 223 -19.60 12.00 -2.20
CA HIS A 223 -20.22 13.06 -3.01
C HIS A 223 -19.75 14.45 -2.57
N TYR A 224 -19.61 14.70 -1.27
CA TYR A 224 -19.07 15.97 -0.77
C TYR A 224 -17.62 16.23 -1.25
N GLU A 225 -16.73 15.23 -1.15
CA GLU A 225 -15.35 15.36 -1.65
C GLU A 225 -15.32 15.57 -3.18
N ALA A 226 -16.15 14.85 -3.94
CA ALA A 226 -16.26 15.05 -5.38
C ALA A 226 -16.75 16.48 -5.72
N GLY A 227 -17.74 16.99 -4.97
CA GLY A 227 -18.24 18.35 -5.11
C GLY A 227 -17.15 19.40 -4.86
N TYR A 228 -16.32 19.19 -3.83
CA TYR A 228 -15.19 20.07 -3.53
C TYR A 228 -14.16 20.08 -4.66
N ASN A 229 -13.80 18.91 -5.19
CA ASN A 229 -12.85 18.81 -6.30
C ASN A 229 -13.36 19.49 -7.60
N PHE A 230 -14.65 19.40 -7.89
CA PHE A 230 -15.24 20.12 -9.03
C PHE A 230 -15.34 21.63 -8.79
N TYR A 231 -15.59 22.05 -7.56
CA TYR A 231 -15.62 23.47 -7.19
C TYR A 231 -14.24 24.12 -7.40
N GLU A 232 -13.15 23.48 -6.95
CA GLU A 232 -11.79 23.97 -7.14
C GLU A 232 -11.41 24.11 -8.64
N GLN A 233 -11.98 23.25 -9.49
CA GLN A 233 -11.85 23.32 -10.94
C GLN A 233 -12.80 24.33 -11.61
N LYS A 234 -13.62 25.07 -10.83
CA LYS A 234 -14.67 25.98 -11.29
C LYS A 234 -15.75 25.30 -12.15
N LEU A 235 -15.89 23.99 -12.04
CA LEU A 235 -16.91 23.19 -12.71
C LEU A 235 -18.20 23.19 -11.88
N TYR A 236 -18.80 24.37 -11.73
CA TYR A 236 -19.87 24.62 -10.76
C TYR A 236 -21.10 23.74 -10.93
N GLU A 237 -21.49 23.37 -12.15
CA GLU A 237 -22.65 22.49 -12.34
C GLU A 237 -22.41 21.08 -11.82
N LYS A 238 -21.20 20.55 -12.03
CA LYS A 238 -20.82 19.25 -11.49
C LYS A 238 -20.72 19.31 -9.96
N ALA A 239 -20.12 20.38 -9.43
CA ALA A 239 -20.04 20.59 -7.98
C ALA A 239 -21.43 20.67 -7.32
N LEU A 240 -22.36 21.43 -7.91
CA LEU A 240 -23.74 21.50 -7.46
C LEU A 240 -24.45 20.14 -7.49
N TYR A 241 -24.24 19.34 -8.54
CA TYR A 241 -24.80 17.99 -8.63
C TYR A 241 -24.29 17.11 -7.48
N GLU A 242 -22.98 17.09 -7.26
CA GLU A 242 -22.36 16.27 -6.22
C GLU A 242 -22.79 16.70 -4.81
N TYR A 243 -22.78 18.00 -4.49
CA TYR A 243 -23.26 18.47 -3.19
C TYR A 243 -24.76 18.21 -2.97
N ARG A 244 -25.59 18.25 -4.02
CA ARG A 244 -26.99 17.81 -3.93
C ARG A 244 -27.12 16.32 -3.63
N GLN A 245 -26.27 15.47 -4.20
CA GLN A 245 -26.25 14.06 -3.82
C GLN A 245 -25.78 13.89 -2.36
N ALA A 246 -24.79 14.65 -1.92
CA ALA A 246 -24.30 14.59 -0.53
C ALA A 246 -25.42 14.86 0.48
N VAL A 247 -26.20 15.94 0.30
CA VAL A 247 -27.35 16.25 1.18
C VAL A 247 -28.51 15.26 1.02
N ARG A 248 -28.66 14.66 -0.17
CA ARG A 248 -29.66 13.60 -0.38
C ARG A 248 -29.33 12.34 0.41
N TYR A 249 -28.05 11.93 0.45
CA TYR A 249 -27.61 10.79 1.25
C TYR A 249 -27.58 11.10 2.75
N ASN A 250 -27.21 12.33 3.13
CA ASN A 250 -27.26 12.80 4.51
C ASN A 250 -27.82 14.23 4.61
N PRO A 251 -29.11 14.38 4.92
CA PRO A 251 -29.76 15.68 5.08
C PRO A 251 -29.22 16.53 6.24
N ASN A 252 -28.41 15.95 7.14
CA ASN A 252 -27.80 16.66 8.26
C ASN A 252 -26.34 17.08 7.96
N PHE A 253 -25.89 16.97 6.72
CA PHE A 253 -24.52 17.32 6.33
C PHE A 253 -24.38 18.83 6.05
N SER A 254 -24.34 19.64 7.12
CA SER A 254 -24.24 21.11 7.09
C SER A 254 -23.21 21.66 6.08
N SER A 255 -22.00 21.07 6.02
CA SER A 255 -20.96 21.55 5.10
C SER A 255 -21.34 21.44 3.62
N ALA A 256 -22.18 20.47 3.22
CA ALA A 256 -22.65 20.36 1.84
C ALA A 256 -23.62 21.49 1.48
N TYR A 257 -24.56 21.84 2.37
CA TYR A 257 -25.42 23.02 2.18
C TYR A 257 -24.61 24.32 2.11
N TYR A 258 -23.58 24.46 2.95
CA TYR A 258 -22.71 25.63 2.92
C TYR A 258 -22.10 25.85 1.53
N TRP A 259 -21.60 24.78 0.89
CA TRP A 259 -21.01 24.88 -0.44
C TRP A 259 -22.05 25.02 -1.56
N LEU A 260 -23.23 24.42 -1.43
CA LEU A 260 -24.36 24.72 -2.33
C LEU A 260 -24.66 26.22 -2.32
N GLY A 261 -24.84 26.79 -1.12
CA GLY A 261 -25.10 28.22 -0.97
C GLY A 261 -23.99 29.10 -1.55
N ARG A 262 -22.73 28.69 -1.33
CA ARG A 262 -21.55 29.36 -1.89
C ARG A 262 -21.58 29.41 -3.42
N ILE A 263 -21.85 28.28 -4.07
CA ILE A 263 -21.88 28.21 -5.53
C ILE A 263 -23.08 28.99 -6.08
N TYR A 264 -24.25 28.87 -5.46
CA TYR A 264 -25.43 29.64 -5.89
C TYR A 264 -25.17 31.15 -5.81
N TYR A 265 -24.51 31.62 -4.74
CA TYR A 265 -24.12 33.02 -4.60
C TYR A 265 -23.15 33.47 -5.70
N GLU A 266 -22.10 32.70 -5.98
CA GLU A 266 -21.12 33.02 -7.04
C GLU A 266 -21.75 33.06 -8.44
N ARG A 267 -22.88 32.38 -8.63
CA ARG A 267 -23.65 32.36 -9.88
C ARG A 267 -24.76 33.40 -9.94
N GLY A 268 -24.92 34.24 -8.91
CA GLY A 268 -25.97 35.25 -8.83
C GLY A 268 -27.35 34.72 -8.45
N ASN A 269 -27.47 33.42 -8.11
CA ASN A 269 -28.72 32.81 -7.65
C ASN A 269 -28.89 33.04 -6.14
N TYR A 270 -29.04 34.30 -5.73
CA TYR A 270 -28.96 34.70 -4.33
C TYR A 270 -30.07 34.10 -3.45
N GLN A 271 -31.28 33.89 -3.99
CA GLN A 271 -32.36 33.25 -3.23
C GLN A 271 -32.02 31.80 -2.84
N GLU A 272 -31.46 31.02 -3.77
CA GLU A 272 -31.00 29.66 -3.47
C GLU A 272 -29.83 29.66 -2.49
N ALA A 273 -28.96 30.67 -2.55
CA ALA A 273 -27.89 30.84 -1.57
C ALA A 273 -28.43 31.08 -0.15
N VAL A 274 -29.42 31.96 -0.01
CA VAL A 274 -30.14 32.21 1.25
C VAL A 274 -30.74 30.93 1.79
N ASN A 275 -31.49 30.19 0.97
CA ASN A 275 -32.14 28.93 1.35
C ASN A 275 -31.12 27.93 1.93
N ASN A 276 -29.99 27.73 1.24
CA ASN A 276 -28.97 26.78 1.68
C ASN A 276 -28.23 27.24 2.95
N TRP A 277 -27.95 28.53 3.14
CA TRP A 277 -27.33 28.99 4.38
C TRP A 277 -28.29 29.03 5.57
N MET A 278 -29.60 29.18 5.34
CA MET A 278 -30.60 28.94 6.39
C MET A 278 -30.60 27.48 6.85
N GLU A 279 -30.47 26.52 5.94
CA GLU A 279 -30.32 25.09 6.32
C GLU A 279 -29.05 24.86 7.14
N VAL A 280 -27.93 25.51 6.79
CA VAL A 280 -26.70 25.45 7.62
C VAL A 280 -26.98 25.96 9.04
N LEU A 281 -27.64 27.09 9.19
CA LEU A 281 -27.95 27.66 10.51
C LEU A 281 -29.02 26.89 11.28
N SER A 282 -29.90 26.16 10.58
CA SER A 282 -30.83 25.22 11.19
C SER A 282 -30.09 24.04 11.84
N LEU A 283 -29.07 23.51 11.16
CA LEU A 283 -28.24 22.41 11.65
C LEU A 283 -27.17 22.86 12.66
N GLU A 284 -26.60 24.05 12.45
CA GLU A 284 -25.50 24.63 13.22
C GLU A 284 -25.79 26.11 13.51
N PRO A 285 -26.61 26.43 14.53
CA PRO A 285 -27.05 27.81 14.82
C PRO A 285 -25.93 28.83 15.03
N ASP A 286 -24.77 28.39 15.54
CA ASP A 286 -23.62 29.24 15.82
C ASP A 286 -22.62 29.35 14.65
N ASN A 287 -22.99 28.90 13.45
CA ASN A 287 -22.12 28.92 12.28
C ASN A 287 -21.94 30.36 11.73
N LYS A 288 -20.96 31.08 12.29
CA LYS A 288 -20.61 32.46 11.91
C LYS A 288 -20.32 32.66 10.42
N LYS A 289 -19.79 31.63 9.74
CA LYS A 289 -19.51 31.71 8.30
C LYS A 289 -20.82 31.74 7.50
N ALA A 290 -21.76 30.85 7.83
CA ALA A 290 -23.07 30.83 7.20
C ALA A 290 -23.85 32.11 7.49
N GLU A 291 -23.84 32.60 8.73
CA GLU A 291 -24.47 33.88 9.10
C GLU A 291 -23.92 35.06 8.28
N TYR A 292 -22.59 35.14 8.14
CA TYR A 292 -21.94 36.17 7.33
C TYR A 292 -22.41 36.12 5.87
N TRP A 293 -22.41 34.93 5.28
CA TRP A 293 -22.74 34.74 3.87
C TRP A 293 -24.24 34.94 3.59
N LEU A 294 -25.11 34.48 4.49
CA LEU A 294 -26.54 34.77 4.48
C LEU A 294 -26.79 36.28 4.37
N LYS A 295 -26.18 37.07 5.25
CA LYS A 295 -26.26 38.53 5.22
C LYS A 295 -25.75 39.13 3.91
N GLN A 296 -24.75 38.53 3.25
CA GLN A 296 -24.29 39.00 1.94
C GLN A 296 -25.32 38.69 0.85
N ALA A 297 -25.89 37.48 0.79
CA ALA A 297 -26.92 37.15 -0.19
C ALA A 297 -28.17 38.00 -0.03
N GLU A 298 -28.64 38.22 1.21
CA GLU A 298 -29.81 39.06 1.48
C GLU A 298 -29.64 40.51 1.00
N LYS A 299 -28.41 41.04 1.02
CA LYS A 299 -28.12 42.38 0.47
C LYS A 299 -28.24 42.42 -1.04
N GLN A 300 -27.95 41.34 -1.75
CA GLN A 300 -28.04 41.27 -3.20
C GLN A 300 -29.48 41.11 -3.70
N LEU A 301 -30.42 40.76 -2.81
CA LEU A 301 -31.85 40.64 -3.10
C LEU A 301 -32.63 41.96 -2.89
N LYS A 302 -32.00 42.98 -2.31
CA LYS A 302 -32.58 44.30 -2.04
C LYS A 302 -32.22 45.30 -3.12
#